data_AF-A0A518BM62-F1
#
_entry.id   AF-A0A518BM62-F1
#
_cell.length_a   1.000
_cell.length_b   1.000
_cell.length_c   1.000
_cell.angle_alpha   90.00
_cell.angle_beta   90.00
_cell.angle_gamma   90.00
#
_symmetry.space_group_name_H-M   'P 1'
#
loop_
_entity.id
_entity.type
_entity.pdbx_description
1 polymer ?
#
loop_
_entity_poly.entity_id
_entity_poly.type
_entity_poly.pdbx_seq_one_letter_code
_entity_poly.pdbx_strand_id
1 'polypeptide(L)'
;MDQPKAPSRLHLWRFVRGDEPSPAFEQWAYQDPTLQTQLGADLHLALISTDFYDAEAVWSLRERLGSYLRSLPGPRCRCVRLRDRDIVDMGSFNAPAPVFEQDREWSHEDVMDTLAEVRRRGEPRWWLWAARCTACDQAWLVGSEERQNDLYCLRRLDEKELRAIEDEDRWPQDFDSYERLLHLGREAGRRVRFADPLDSSLDCTMADLARARPGIKVGELASLLNLDIDLAAELARRAERQGGVTISFDEQSSG
;
A
#
# COMPACT_ATOMS: atom_id res chain seq x y z
N MET A 1 8.63 -30.84 28.65
CA MET A 1 7.35 -30.93 27.91
C MET A 1 7.02 -29.51 27.50
N ASP A 2 7.48 -29.10 26.31
CA ASP A 2 7.20 -27.77 25.78
C ASP A 2 5.70 -27.69 25.51
N GLN A 3 5.03 -26.70 26.12
CA GLN A 3 3.65 -26.40 25.76
C GLN A 3 3.64 -26.03 24.26
N PRO A 4 2.70 -26.58 23.46
CA PRO A 4 2.59 -26.18 22.07
C PRO A 4 2.31 -24.67 22.04
N LYS A 5 3.22 -23.92 21.40
CA LYS A 5 3.03 -22.48 21.20
C LYS A 5 1.72 -22.31 20.44
N ALA A 6 0.79 -21.58 21.04
CA ALA A 6 -0.42 -21.12 20.39
C ALA A 6 -0.11 -20.59 18.97
N PRO A 7 -0.87 -20.96 17.93
CA PRO A 7 -0.81 -20.39 16.61
C PRO A 7 -0.73 -18.90 16.76
N SER A 8 0.31 -18.32 16.19
CA SER A 8 0.46 -16.89 16.28
C SER A 8 -0.70 -16.29 15.50
N ARG A 9 -1.59 -15.56 16.18
CA ARG A 9 -2.66 -14.79 15.52
C ARG A 9 -2.13 -13.96 14.34
N LEU A 10 -0.86 -13.55 14.42
CA LEU A 10 -0.15 -12.87 13.34
C LEU A 10 -0.05 -13.71 12.06
N HIS A 11 0.15 -15.02 12.17
CA HIS A 11 0.21 -15.94 11.03
C HIS A 11 -1.13 -15.98 10.30
N LEU A 12 -2.23 -16.17 11.05
CA LEU A 12 -3.58 -16.11 10.49
C LEU A 12 -3.82 -14.76 9.79
N TRP A 13 -3.42 -13.65 10.41
CA TRP A 13 -3.53 -12.33 9.78
C TRP A 13 -2.73 -12.20 8.49
N ARG A 14 -1.49 -12.71 8.42
CA ARG A 14 -0.67 -12.69 7.20
C ARG A 14 -1.37 -13.40 6.04
N PHE A 15 -1.98 -14.56 6.31
CA PHE A 15 -2.77 -15.25 5.30
C PHE A 15 -4.04 -14.47 4.92
N VAL A 16 -4.80 -13.97 5.89
CA VAL A 16 -6.05 -13.21 5.67
C VAL A 16 -5.80 -12.02 4.75
N ARG A 17 -4.74 -11.26 4.99
CA ARG A 17 -4.42 -10.06 4.20
C ARG A 17 -3.65 -10.35 2.91
N GLY A 18 -3.16 -11.58 2.73
CA GLY A 18 -2.55 -12.06 1.49
C GLY A 18 -1.03 -11.92 1.39
N ASP A 19 -0.33 -11.71 2.51
CA ASP A 19 1.14 -11.68 2.55
C ASP A 19 1.78 -13.06 2.64
N GLU A 20 0.94 -14.10 2.76
CA GLU A 20 1.36 -15.49 2.71
C GLU A 20 0.69 -16.22 1.54
N PRO A 21 1.47 -16.92 0.69
CA PRO A 21 0.92 -17.77 -0.36
C PRO A 21 0.06 -18.90 0.21
N SER A 22 -1.05 -19.21 -0.46
CA SER A 22 -1.98 -20.27 -0.04
C SER A 22 -1.32 -21.62 0.25
N PRO A 23 -0.38 -22.14 -0.59
CA PRO A 23 0.26 -23.43 -0.30
C PRO A 23 1.11 -23.43 0.98
N ALA A 24 1.76 -22.30 1.31
CA ALA A 24 2.56 -22.18 2.52
C ALA A 24 1.67 -22.15 3.77
N PHE A 25 0.55 -21.41 3.70
CA PHE A 25 -0.43 -21.38 4.78
C PHE A 25 -1.10 -22.73 4.99
N GLU A 26 -1.50 -23.42 3.92
CA GLU A 26 -2.09 -24.76 3.97
C GLU A 26 -1.16 -25.75 4.70
N GLN A 27 0.11 -25.80 4.28
CA GLN A 27 1.10 -26.68 4.90
C GLN A 27 1.25 -26.41 6.39
N TRP A 28 1.33 -25.13 6.77
CA TRP A 28 1.38 -24.73 8.19
C TRP A 28 0.13 -25.17 8.94
N ALA A 29 -1.05 -24.94 8.36
CA ALA A 29 -2.32 -25.22 9.00
C ALA A 29 -2.52 -26.70 9.29
N TYR A 30 -2.04 -27.60 8.41
CA TYR A 30 -2.08 -29.04 8.66
C TYR A 30 -1.07 -29.52 9.71
N GLN A 31 -0.04 -28.73 10.01
CA GLN A 31 1.01 -29.09 10.95
C GLN A 31 0.76 -28.58 12.37
N ASP A 32 -0.11 -27.58 12.55
CA ASP A 32 -0.38 -27.00 13.87
C ASP A 32 -1.51 -27.74 14.60
N PRO A 33 -1.20 -28.57 15.62
CA PRO A 33 -2.20 -29.39 16.30
C PRO A 33 -3.15 -28.58 17.18
N THR A 34 -2.91 -27.28 17.37
CA THR A 34 -3.68 -26.45 18.30
C THR A 34 -4.70 -25.55 17.61
N LEU A 35 -4.70 -25.48 16.28
CA LEU A 35 -5.64 -24.66 15.51
C LEU A 35 -7.10 -24.99 15.78
N GLN A 36 -7.46 -26.27 15.91
CA GLN A 36 -8.82 -26.67 16.21
C GLN A 36 -9.33 -26.08 17.55
N THR A 37 -8.47 -26.07 18.56
CA THR A 37 -8.82 -25.53 19.88
C THR A 37 -9.01 -24.01 19.81
N GLN A 38 -8.22 -23.32 18.99
CA GLN A 38 -8.30 -21.87 18.86
C GLN A 38 -9.47 -21.39 18.01
N LEU A 39 -9.60 -21.94 16.80
CA LEU A 39 -10.61 -21.54 15.83
C LEU A 39 -12.01 -22.06 16.20
N GLY A 40 -12.10 -23.11 17.01
CA GLY A 40 -13.32 -23.88 17.21
C GLY A 40 -13.56 -24.85 16.06
N ALA A 41 -14.44 -25.83 16.29
CA ALA A 41 -14.67 -26.94 15.37
C ALA A 41 -15.10 -26.48 13.97
N ASP A 42 -16.06 -25.54 13.89
CA ASP A 42 -16.67 -25.14 12.62
C ASP A 42 -15.69 -24.39 11.70
N LEU A 43 -14.90 -23.47 12.25
CA LEU A 43 -13.93 -22.69 11.48
C LEU A 43 -12.69 -23.51 11.15
N HIS A 44 -12.27 -24.40 12.06
CA HIS A 44 -11.21 -25.36 11.77
C HIS A 44 -11.60 -26.33 10.65
N LEU A 45 -12.82 -26.89 10.70
CA LEU A 45 -13.33 -27.78 9.65
C LEU A 45 -13.34 -27.08 8.29
N ALA A 46 -13.78 -25.82 8.25
CA ALA A 46 -13.74 -25.02 7.03
C ALA A 46 -12.31 -24.83 6.50
N LEU A 47 -11.37 -24.51 7.38
CA LEU A 47 -9.97 -24.36 7.02
C LEU A 47 -9.39 -25.65 6.41
N ILE A 48 -9.59 -26.81 7.04
CA ILE A 48 -9.03 -28.07 6.54
C ILE A 48 -9.78 -28.65 5.33
N SER A 49 -10.99 -28.17 5.05
CA SER A 49 -11.82 -28.60 3.91
C SER A 49 -11.75 -27.62 2.73
N THR A 50 -10.99 -26.53 2.85
CA THR A 50 -10.84 -25.54 1.78
C THR A 50 -9.96 -26.12 0.68
N ASP A 51 -10.41 -26.01 -0.57
CA ASP A 51 -9.54 -26.23 -1.73
C ASP A 51 -8.65 -25.00 -1.92
N PHE A 52 -7.37 -25.10 -1.55
CA PHE A 52 -6.42 -23.98 -1.64
C PHE A 52 -5.99 -23.65 -3.08
N TYR A 53 -6.41 -24.44 -4.08
CA TYR A 53 -6.24 -24.14 -5.49
C TYR A 53 -7.40 -23.35 -6.09
N ASP A 54 -8.55 -23.29 -5.41
CA ASP A 54 -9.70 -22.49 -5.81
C ASP A 54 -9.62 -21.09 -5.18
N ALA A 55 -9.51 -20.06 -6.01
CA ALA A 55 -9.40 -18.67 -5.57
C ALA A 55 -10.65 -18.19 -4.81
N GLU A 56 -11.85 -18.67 -5.18
CA GLU A 56 -13.10 -18.29 -4.51
C GLU A 56 -13.20 -18.95 -3.13
N ALA A 57 -12.84 -20.24 -3.03
CA ALA A 57 -12.78 -20.94 -1.75
C ALA A 57 -11.75 -20.31 -0.79
N VAL A 58 -10.55 -20.01 -1.28
CA VAL A 58 -9.52 -19.30 -0.50
C VAL A 58 -10.01 -17.92 -0.05
N TRP A 59 -10.68 -17.19 -0.94
CA TRP A 59 -11.24 -15.89 -0.60
C TRP A 59 -12.28 -16.00 0.53
N SER A 60 -13.22 -16.94 0.42
CA SER A 60 -14.24 -17.19 1.46
C SER A 60 -13.61 -17.59 2.79
N LEU A 61 -12.57 -18.42 2.77
CA LEU A 61 -11.83 -18.78 3.99
C LEU A 61 -11.19 -17.55 4.65
N ARG A 62 -10.55 -16.67 3.85
CA ARG A 62 -9.93 -15.44 4.37
C ARG A 62 -10.96 -14.51 5.01
N GLU A 63 -12.15 -14.37 4.44
CA GLU A 63 -13.22 -13.58 5.05
C GLU A 63 -13.66 -14.12 6.40
N ARG A 64 -13.87 -15.44 6.49
CA ARG A 64 -14.28 -16.11 7.73
C ARG A 64 -13.21 -16.00 8.82
N LEU A 65 -11.95 -16.24 8.46
CA LEU A 65 -10.82 -16.05 9.38
C LEU A 65 -10.68 -14.59 9.80
N GLY A 66 -10.81 -13.65 8.87
CA GLY A 66 -10.77 -12.21 9.16
C GLY A 66 -11.87 -11.79 10.13
N SER A 67 -13.10 -12.25 9.92
CA SER A 67 -14.24 -12.01 10.81
C SER A 67 -13.98 -12.54 12.22
N TYR A 68 -13.52 -13.79 12.31
CA TYR A 68 -13.12 -14.40 13.58
C TYR A 68 -12.03 -13.59 14.29
N LEU A 69 -10.93 -13.25 13.61
CA LEU A 69 -9.80 -12.51 14.18
C LEU A 69 -10.20 -11.11 14.67
N ARG A 70 -11.16 -10.45 14.00
CA ARG A 70 -11.71 -9.16 14.44
C ARG A 70 -12.60 -9.27 15.68
N SER A 71 -13.23 -10.41 15.91
CA SER A 71 -14.04 -10.65 17.12
C SER A 71 -13.18 -10.82 18.38
N LEU A 72 -11.90 -11.17 18.20
CA LEU A 72 -10.98 -11.33 19.31
C LEU A 72 -10.52 -9.97 19.85
N PRO A 73 -10.22 -9.87 21.17
CA PRO A 73 -9.52 -8.71 21.71
C PRO A 73 -8.19 -8.51 20.98
N GLY A 74 -7.96 -7.29 20.49
CA GLY A 74 -6.78 -6.90 19.73
C GLY A 74 -6.35 -5.47 20.04
N PRO A 75 -5.19 -5.04 19.52
CA PRO A 75 -4.73 -3.66 19.69
C PRO A 75 -5.72 -2.69 19.05
N ARG A 76 -5.76 -1.46 19.58
CA ARG A 76 -6.68 -0.42 19.08
C ARG A 76 -6.35 0.07 17.66
N CYS A 77 -5.15 -0.22 17.15
CA CYS A 77 -4.71 0.14 15.80
C CYS A 77 -5.18 -0.84 14.72
N ARG A 78 -5.14 -0.37 13.46
CA ARG A 78 -5.37 -1.22 12.27
C ARG A 78 -4.13 -1.91 11.73
N CYS A 79 -2.96 -1.66 12.31
CA CYS A 79 -1.70 -2.14 11.75
C CYS A 79 -1.65 -3.64 11.51
N VAL A 80 -2.37 -4.50 12.23
CA VAL A 80 -2.33 -5.96 11.96
C VAL A 80 -3.02 -6.36 10.65
N ARG A 81 -3.95 -5.52 10.18
CA ARG A 81 -4.85 -5.80 9.04
C ARG A 81 -4.29 -5.33 7.70
N LEU A 82 -3.42 -4.32 7.75
CA LEU A 82 -2.69 -3.83 6.58
C LEU A 82 -1.80 -4.93 6.00
N ARG A 83 -1.54 -4.92 4.70
CA ARG A 83 -0.53 -5.80 4.08
C ARG A 83 0.90 -5.41 4.47
N ASP A 84 1.89 -6.23 4.11
CA ASP A 84 3.30 -5.87 4.26
C ASP A 84 3.65 -4.65 3.39
N ARG A 85 3.00 -4.53 2.22
CA ARG A 85 2.92 -3.31 1.43
C ARG A 85 1.47 -2.98 1.13
N ASP A 86 1.01 -1.81 1.53
CA ASP A 86 -0.39 -1.42 1.42
C ASP A 86 -0.57 0.03 0.97
N ILE A 87 -1.77 0.37 0.53
CA ILE A 87 -2.16 1.71 0.10
C ILE A 87 -3.34 2.17 0.95
N VAL A 88 -3.24 3.37 1.52
CA VAL A 88 -4.29 4.00 2.32
C VAL A 88 -4.64 5.36 1.71
N ASP A 89 -5.90 5.56 1.35
CA ASP A 89 -6.35 6.82 0.73
C ASP A 89 -6.45 7.96 1.76
N MET A 90 -5.78 9.09 1.50
CA MET A 90 -5.71 10.29 2.36
C MET A 90 -7.02 11.09 2.43
N GLY A 91 -7.92 10.97 1.44
CA GLY A 91 -9.08 11.88 1.34
C GLY A 91 -10.38 11.26 0.83
N SER A 92 -10.40 9.98 0.47
CA SER A 92 -11.58 9.35 -0.13
C SER A 92 -12.37 8.53 0.88
N PHE A 93 -13.59 8.96 1.20
CA PHE A 93 -14.61 8.16 1.90
C PHE A 93 -15.08 6.93 1.10
N ASN A 94 -14.69 6.83 -0.18
CA ASN A 94 -15.12 5.78 -1.11
C ASN A 94 -13.95 4.92 -1.62
N ALA A 95 -12.79 5.00 -0.99
CA ALA A 95 -11.72 4.06 -1.26
C ALA A 95 -12.25 2.64 -1.03
N PRO A 96 -12.18 1.72 -2.01
CA PRO A 96 -12.55 0.35 -1.73
C PRO A 96 -11.61 -0.14 -0.62
N ALA A 97 -12.23 -0.51 0.51
CA ALA A 97 -11.53 -1.17 1.59
C ALA A 97 -10.74 -2.37 1.02
N PRO A 98 -9.66 -2.82 1.68
CA PRO A 98 -9.00 -4.06 1.32
C PRO A 98 -10.07 -5.12 1.10
N VAL A 99 -9.91 -5.97 0.09
CA VAL A 99 -10.96 -6.88 -0.41
C VAL A 99 -11.63 -7.73 0.71
N PHE A 100 -11.00 -7.88 1.87
CA PHE A 100 -11.49 -8.61 3.06
C PHE A 100 -12.13 -7.71 4.16
N GLU A 101 -12.38 -6.44 3.83
CA GLU A 101 -12.98 -5.39 4.67
C GLU A 101 -14.10 -4.62 3.95
N GLN A 102 -14.67 -5.16 2.85
CA GLN A 102 -15.65 -4.48 1.99
C GLN A 102 -16.91 -3.96 2.72
N ASP A 103 -17.27 -4.54 3.86
CA ASP A 103 -18.47 -4.16 4.63
C ASP A 103 -18.27 -2.99 5.59
N ARG A 104 -17.15 -2.26 5.53
CA ARG A 104 -16.90 -1.17 6.48
C ARG A 104 -16.23 0.05 5.85
N GLU A 105 -16.78 1.21 6.22
CA GLU A 105 -16.17 2.52 5.97
C GLU A 105 -14.82 2.58 6.72
N TRP A 106 -13.76 2.86 5.98
CA TRP A 106 -12.38 2.94 6.46
C TRP A 106 -11.87 4.34 6.18
N SER A 107 -11.35 5.04 7.20
CA SER A 107 -10.69 6.32 7.01
C SER A 107 -9.17 6.16 7.15
N HIS A 108 -8.39 7.06 6.56
CA HIS A 108 -6.96 7.10 6.84
C HIS A 108 -6.68 7.36 8.31
N GLU A 109 -7.54 8.11 9.02
CA GLU A 109 -7.39 8.41 10.45
C GLU A 109 -7.30 7.12 11.29
N ASP A 110 -8.10 6.09 10.99
CA ASP A 110 -8.04 4.78 11.65
C ASP A 110 -6.63 4.15 11.62
N VAL A 111 -5.83 4.46 10.60
CA VAL A 111 -4.45 3.99 10.45
C VAL A 111 -3.48 5.02 11.02
N MET A 112 -3.56 6.26 10.53
CA MET A 112 -2.57 7.31 10.73
C MET A 112 -2.56 7.84 12.16
N ASP A 113 -3.69 7.86 12.87
CA ASP A 113 -3.78 8.35 14.26
C ASP A 113 -2.87 7.58 15.22
N THR A 114 -2.58 6.33 14.89
CA THR A 114 -1.72 5.48 15.71
C THR A 114 -0.26 5.55 15.30
N LEU A 115 0.08 6.15 14.15
CA LEU A 115 1.45 6.21 13.63
C LEU A 115 2.15 7.49 14.12
N ALA A 116 3.15 7.32 14.99
CA ALA A 116 4.04 8.41 15.36
C ALA A 116 5.22 8.46 14.37
N GLU A 117 5.47 9.63 13.77
CA GLU A 117 6.66 9.86 12.95
C GLU A 117 7.92 9.68 13.82
N VAL A 118 8.80 8.80 13.38
CA VAL A 118 10.10 8.53 14.01
C VAL A 118 11.19 9.36 13.34
N ARG A 119 11.18 9.39 12.00
CA ARG A 119 12.17 10.11 11.21
C ARG A 119 11.59 10.49 9.86
N ARG A 120 11.95 11.67 9.37
CA ARG A 120 11.66 12.13 8.01
C ARG A 120 12.93 12.16 7.20
N ARG A 121 12.84 11.80 5.92
CA ARG A 121 14.01 11.82 5.03
C ARG A 121 14.40 13.23 4.58
N GLY A 122 13.40 14.09 4.36
CA GLY A 122 13.61 15.46 3.91
C GLY A 122 13.94 15.57 2.42
N GLU A 123 14.36 16.75 1.98
CA GLU A 123 14.63 17.02 0.56
C GLU A 123 15.76 16.17 -0.03
N PRO A 124 15.66 15.72 -1.30
CA PRO A 124 14.58 15.97 -2.26
C PRO A 124 13.38 15.01 -2.13
N ARG A 125 13.38 14.14 -1.10
CA ARG A 125 12.40 13.06 -0.89
C ARG A 125 11.45 13.40 0.25
N TRP A 126 10.90 14.61 0.20
CA TRP A 126 10.05 15.18 1.25
C TRP A 126 8.81 14.32 1.57
N TRP A 127 8.38 13.48 0.63
CA TRP A 127 7.26 12.55 0.79
C TRP A 127 7.56 11.34 1.68
N LEU A 128 8.83 11.05 1.97
CA LEU A 128 9.28 9.80 2.60
C LEU A 128 9.61 9.98 4.07
N TRP A 129 9.00 9.16 4.91
CA TRP A 129 9.24 9.14 6.34
C TRP A 129 9.05 7.73 6.93
N ALA A 130 9.54 7.53 8.14
CA ALA A 130 9.40 6.31 8.91
C ALA A 130 8.54 6.60 10.14
N ALA A 131 7.67 5.66 10.48
CA ALA A 131 6.73 5.75 11.57
C ALA A 131 6.80 4.51 12.46
N ARG A 132 6.36 4.66 13.72
CA ARG A 132 6.12 3.55 14.63
C ARG A 132 4.70 3.66 15.17
N CYS A 133 3.96 2.56 15.10
CA CYS A 133 2.62 2.50 15.68
C CYS A 133 2.70 2.54 17.20
N THR A 134 2.06 3.52 17.82
CA THR A 134 2.01 3.72 19.28
C THR A 134 1.19 2.65 20.03
N ALA A 135 0.40 1.86 19.32
CA ALA A 135 -0.46 0.83 19.92
C ALA A 135 0.11 -0.60 19.82
N CYS A 136 0.94 -0.90 18.81
CA CYS A 136 1.46 -2.25 18.59
C CYS A 136 2.95 -2.30 18.21
N ASP A 137 3.66 -1.16 18.28
CA ASP A 137 5.08 -1.00 17.96
C ASP A 137 5.50 -1.39 16.53
N GLN A 138 4.57 -1.69 15.64
CA GLN A 138 4.87 -1.96 14.23
C GLN A 138 5.49 -0.72 13.60
N ALA A 139 6.68 -0.88 13.05
CA ALA A 139 7.35 0.14 12.25
C ALA A 139 6.87 0.13 10.80
N TRP A 140 6.78 1.31 10.19
CA TRP A 140 6.32 1.51 8.82
C TRP A 140 7.23 2.50 8.09
N LEU A 141 7.58 2.19 6.85
CA LEU A 141 8.00 3.15 5.86
C LEU A 141 6.75 3.74 5.23
N VAL A 142 6.70 5.06 5.10
CA VAL A 142 5.55 5.78 4.57
C VAL A 142 5.99 6.70 3.45
N GLY A 143 5.41 6.50 2.26
CA GLY A 143 5.52 7.41 1.13
C GLY A 143 4.20 8.16 0.94
N SER A 144 4.24 9.49 0.98
CA SER A 144 3.05 10.34 0.89
C SER A 144 2.89 10.86 -0.54
N GLU A 145 1.93 10.34 -1.28
CA GLU A 145 1.60 10.78 -2.64
C GLU A 145 0.40 11.73 -2.59
N GLU A 146 0.68 12.98 -2.25
CA GLU A 146 -0.33 14.03 -1.99
C GLU A 146 -0.61 14.94 -3.20
N ARG A 147 0.06 14.72 -4.34
CA ARG A 147 -0.09 15.62 -5.51
C ARG A 147 -1.01 15.08 -6.59
N GLN A 148 -1.30 13.79 -6.62
CA GLN A 148 -2.14 13.19 -7.66
C GLN A 148 -3.30 12.38 -7.11
N ASN A 149 -3.02 11.33 -6.35
CA ASN A 149 -4.01 10.33 -5.96
C ASN A 149 -4.42 10.42 -4.50
N ASP A 150 -3.79 11.31 -3.71
CA ASP A 150 -4.02 11.47 -2.28
C ASP A 150 -3.88 10.13 -1.54
N LEU A 151 -2.68 9.53 -1.57
CA LEU A 151 -2.41 8.20 -1.03
C LEU A 151 -1.21 8.15 -0.09
N TYR A 152 -1.33 7.40 1.00
CA TYR A 152 -0.19 6.85 1.73
C TYR A 152 0.19 5.48 1.17
N CYS A 153 1.41 5.36 0.68
CA CYS A 153 2.06 4.08 0.41
C CYS A 153 2.77 3.60 1.68
N LEU A 154 2.38 2.44 2.18
CA LEU A 154 2.90 1.87 3.42
C LEU A 154 3.73 0.62 3.12
N ARG A 155 4.87 0.48 3.80
CA ARG A 155 5.60 -0.78 3.87
C ARG A 155 6.00 -1.08 5.31
N ARG A 156 5.74 -2.29 5.81
CA ARG A 156 6.23 -2.71 7.12
C ARG A 156 7.74 -2.72 7.16
N LEU A 157 8.30 -2.17 8.22
CA LEU A 157 9.70 -2.28 8.56
C LEU A 157 9.88 -3.34 9.65
N ASP A 158 10.93 -4.14 9.53
CA ASP A 158 11.44 -4.86 10.69
C ASP A 158 12.30 -3.94 11.57
N GLU A 159 12.65 -4.42 12.76
CA GLU A 159 13.43 -3.65 13.73
C GLU A 159 14.87 -3.34 13.23
N LYS A 160 15.45 -4.18 12.37
CA LYS A 160 16.77 -3.94 11.78
C LYS A 160 16.71 -2.83 10.74
N GLU A 161 15.67 -2.80 9.92
CA GLU A 161 15.44 -1.75 8.93
C GLU A 161 15.14 -0.41 9.61
N LEU A 162 14.32 -0.39 10.67
CA LEU A 162 14.04 0.85 11.39
C LEU A 162 15.31 1.42 12.04
N ARG A 163 16.11 0.57 12.71
CA ARG A 163 17.41 1.02 13.27
C ARG A 163 18.38 1.51 12.21
N ALA A 164 18.41 0.89 11.03
CA ALA A 164 19.21 1.38 9.92
C ALA A 164 18.82 2.81 9.50
N ILE A 165 17.53 3.14 9.53
CA ILE A 165 17.04 4.49 9.27
C ILE A 165 17.44 5.45 10.40
N GLU A 166 17.26 5.05 11.67
CA GLU A 166 17.54 5.87 12.85
C GLU A 166 19.03 6.15 13.07
N ASP A 167 19.88 5.13 12.94
CA ASP A 167 21.29 5.20 13.32
C ASP A 167 22.21 5.50 12.13
N GLU A 168 21.86 5.04 10.92
CA GLU A 168 22.76 5.07 9.75
C GLU A 168 22.22 5.94 8.59
N ASP A 169 21.02 6.50 8.71
CA ASP A 169 20.31 7.17 7.60
C ASP A 169 20.17 6.27 6.35
N ARG A 170 20.09 4.95 6.54
CA ARG A 170 19.99 3.97 5.46
C ARG A 170 18.54 3.59 5.21
N TRP A 171 17.97 4.22 4.19
CA TRP A 171 16.57 4.05 3.80
C TRP A 171 16.36 2.91 2.81
N PRO A 172 15.26 2.14 2.95
CA PRO A 172 14.80 1.25 1.90
C PRO A 172 14.41 2.00 0.63
N GLN A 173 14.54 1.35 -0.52
CA GLN A 173 14.35 1.97 -1.83
C GLN A 173 12.89 1.96 -2.32
N ASP A 174 11.98 1.31 -1.59
CA ASP A 174 10.60 1.06 -2.03
C ASP A 174 9.86 2.31 -2.49
N PHE A 175 10.14 3.45 -1.85
CA PHE A 175 9.50 4.75 -2.07
C PHE A 175 10.54 5.85 -2.40
N ASP A 176 11.70 5.46 -2.96
CA ASP A 176 12.83 6.39 -3.18
C ASP A 176 12.56 7.45 -4.26
N SER A 177 11.62 7.18 -5.19
CA SER A 177 11.21 8.09 -6.26
C SER A 177 9.72 8.37 -6.22
N TYR A 178 9.35 9.62 -6.56
CA TYR A 178 7.94 10.02 -6.65
C TYR A 178 7.19 9.23 -7.74
N GLU A 179 7.87 8.97 -8.86
CA GLU A 179 7.37 8.10 -9.94
C GLU A 179 6.94 6.72 -9.43
N ARG A 180 7.68 6.14 -8.47
CA ARG A 180 7.32 4.85 -7.88
C ARG A 180 6.02 4.93 -7.08
N LEU A 181 5.77 6.03 -6.37
CA LEU A 181 4.50 6.24 -5.65
C LEU A 181 3.31 6.29 -6.62
N LEU A 182 3.46 7.02 -7.73
CA LEU A 182 2.44 7.10 -8.79
C LEU A 182 2.14 5.72 -9.40
N HIS A 183 3.17 4.93 -9.66
CA HIS A 183 3.01 3.54 -10.10
C HIS A 183 2.25 2.70 -9.08
N LEU A 184 2.60 2.79 -7.80
CA LEU A 184 1.93 2.03 -6.74
C LEU A 184 0.44 2.40 -6.61
N GLY A 185 0.11 3.70 -6.67
CA GLY A 185 -1.28 4.15 -6.68
C GLY A 185 -2.07 3.57 -7.86
N ARG A 186 -1.46 3.60 -9.06
CA ARG A 186 -2.07 3.02 -10.26
C ARG A 186 -2.21 1.49 -10.19
N GLU A 187 -1.20 0.78 -9.71
CA GLU A 187 -1.22 -0.68 -9.49
C GLU A 187 -2.36 -1.05 -8.52
N ALA A 188 -2.65 -0.20 -7.54
CA ALA A 188 -3.79 -0.32 -6.63
C ALA A 188 -5.14 0.14 -7.23
N GLY A 189 -5.17 0.44 -8.52
CA GLY A 189 -6.37 0.85 -9.25
C GLY A 189 -6.84 2.28 -8.96
N ARG A 190 -6.02 3.10 -8.28
CA ARG A 190 -6.39 4.49 -7.94
C ARG A 190 -6.23 5.40 -9.16
N ARG A 191 -7.28 6.16 -9.43
CA ARG A 191 -7.39 7.06 -10.58
C ARG A 191 -8.17 8.31 -10.19
N VAL A 192 -7.50 9.27 -9.57
CA VAL A 192 -8.09 10.57 -9.26
C VAL A 192 -8.05 11.45 -10.51
N ARG A 193 -9.14 12.17 -10.77
CA ARG A 193 -9.23 13.20 -11.81
C ARG A 193 -9.43 14.55 -11.14
N PHE A 194 -8.56 15.50 -11.48
CA PHE A 194 -8.75 16.89 -11.10
C PHE A 194 -10.01 17.46 -11.75
N ALA A 195 -10.75 18.28 -11.00
CA ALA A 195 -11.90 19.01 -11.54
C ALA A 195 -11.47 20.03 -12.61
N ASP A 196 -10.34 20.73 -12.37
CA ASP A 196 -9.64 21.53 -13.35
C ASP A 196 -8.16 21.11 -13.40
N PRO A 197 -7.77 20.22 -14.32
CA PRO A 197 -6.38 19.77 -14.43
C PRO A 197 -5.40 20.89 -14.84
N LEU A 198 -5.86 21.94 -15.53
CA LEU A 198 -4.99 23.01 -16.01
C LEU A 198 -4.69 24.06 -14.94
N ASP A 199 -5.47 24.09 -13.86
CA ASP A 199 -5.27 24.90 -12.65
C ASP A 199 -4.91 24.02 -11.45
N SER A 200 -3.97 23.09 -11.65
CA SER A 200 -3.53 22.13 -10.63
C SER A 200 -2.00 22.05 -10.59
N SER A 201 -1.45 21.32 -9.61
CA SER A 201 -0.01 21.06 -9.48
C SER A 201 0.55 20.04 -10.48
N LEU A 202 -0.24 19.58 -11.46
CA LEU A 202 0.15 18.54 -12.41
C LEU A 202 1.38 18.90 -13.24
N ASP A 203 1.48 20.15 -13.69
CA ASP A 203 2.63 20.63 -14.46
C ASP A 203 3.92 20.65 -13.62
N CYS A 204 3.83 21.02 -12.34
CA CYS A 204 4.92 20.93 -11.38
C CYS A 204 5.36 19.48 -11.18
N THR A 205 4.41 18.55 -11.01
CA THR A 205 4.70 17.12 -10.91
C THR A 205 5.37 16.58 -12.19
N MET A 206 4.89 16.98 -13.38
CA MET A 206 5.54 16.62 -14.65
C MET A 206 6.97 17.16 -14.74
N ALA A 207 7.19 18.41 -14.30
CA ALA A 207 8.52 18.98 -14.26
C ALA A 207 9.46 18.21 -13.33
N ASP A 208 9.01 17.82 -12.14
CA ASP A 208 9.80 17.03 -11.20
C ASP A 208 10.13 15.63 -11.76
N LEU A 209 9.16 14.98 -12.41
CA LEU A 209 9.39 13.71 -13.11
C LEU A 209 10.40 13.85 -14.25
N ALA A 210 10.30 14.92 -15.06
CA ALA A 210 11.22 15.17 -16.15
C ALA A 210 12.63 15.57 -15.66
N ARG A 211 12.77 16.19 -14.48
CA ARG A 211 14.09 16.41 -13.84
C ARG A 211 14.71 15.10 -13.38
N ALA A 212 13.91 14.21 -12.80
CA ALA A 212 14.36 12.89 -12.36
C ALA A 212 14.72 11.98 -13.56
N ARG A 213 13.98 12.11 -14.67
CA ARG A 213 14.16 11.34 -15.91
C ARG A 213 14.04 12.24 -17.14
N PRO A 214 15.13 12.94 -17.53
CA PRO A 214 15.11 13.81 -18.71
C PRO A 214 14.73 13.07 -19.98
N GLY A 215 13.79 13.63 -20.74
CA GLY A 215 13.26 13.00 -21.95
C GLY A 215 12.18 11.95 -21.73
N ILE A 216 11.59 11.86 -20.53
CA ILE A 216 10.37 11.09 -20.28
C ILE A 216 9.29 11.42 -21.32
N LYS A 217 8.56 10.41 -21.81
CA LYS A 217 7.55 10.58 -22.86
C LYS A 217 6.23 11.10 -22.33
N VAL A 218 5.52 11.90 -23.13
CA VAL A 218 4.17 12.38 -22.81
C VAL A 218 3.21 11.22 -22.56
N GLY A 219 3.25 10.16 -23.36
CA GLY A 219 2.43 8.97 -23.13
C GLY A 219 2.68 8.29 -21.78
N GLU A 220 3.93 8.31 -21.28
CA GLU A 220 4.25 7.79 -19.95
C GLU A 220 3.71 8.71 -18.85
N LEU A 221 3.88 10.02 -18.98
CA LEU A 221 3.32 11.01 -18.05
C LEU A 221 1.79 10.91 -17.99
N ALA A 222 1.12 10.80 -19.14
CA ALA A 222 -0.33 10.59 -19.22
C ALA A 222 -0.75 9.34 -18.45
N SER A 223 -0.01 8.25 -18.63
CA SER A 223 -0.23 6.97 -17.96
C SER A 223 -0.04 7.04 -16.44
N LEU A 224 0.97 7.77 -15.97
CA LEU A 224 1.31 7.92 -14.56
C LEU A 224 0.33 8.83 -13.82
N LEU A 225 -0.11 9.90 -14.47
CA LEU A 225 -0.96 10.93 -13.88
C LEU A 225 -2.45 10.74 -14.19
N ASN A 226 -2.82 9.61 -14.79
CA ASN A 226 -4.20 9.26 -15.15
C ASN A 226 -4.88 10.30 -16.07
N LEU A 227 -4.13 10.85 -17.02
CA LEU A 227 -4.57 11.89 -17.94
C LEU A 227 -4.80 11.36 -19.35
N ASP A 228 -5.71 12.01 -20.08
CA ASP A 228 -5.80 11.86 -21.54
C ASP A 228 -4.54 12.43 -22.20
N ILE A 229 -4.11 11.83 -23.31
CA ILE A 229 -2.83 12.15 -23.96
C ILE A 229 -2.73 13.62 -24.38
N ASP A 230 -3.83 14.21 -24.88
CA ASP A 230 -3.86 15.60 -25.33
C ASP A 230 -3.70 16.58 -24.16
N LEU A 231 -4.38 16.30 -23.05
CA LEU A 231 -4.25 17.08 -21.82
C LEU A 231 -2.84 16.95 -21.23
N ALA A 232 -2.29 15.73 -21.24
CA ALA A 232 -0.92 15.50 -20.80
C ALA A 232 0.10 16.26 -21.66
N ALA A 233 -0.12 16.32 -22.98
CA ALA A 233 0.72 17.10 -23.89
C ALA A 233 0.64 18.60 -23.59
N GLU A 234 -0.56 19.14 -23.29
CA GLU A 234 -0.69 20.54 -22.92
C GLU A 234 0.06 20.88 -21.62
N LEU A 235 -0.13 20.06 -20.58
CA LEU A 235 0.55 20.21 -19.29
C LEU A 235 2.07 20.03 -19.42
N ALA A 236 2.53 19.08 -20.22
CA ALA A 236 3.94 18.88 -20.51
C ALA A 236 4.58 20.13 -21.14
N ARG A 237 3.90 20.78 -22.09
CA ARG A 237 4.40 22.05 -22.67
C ARG A 237 4.47 23.17 -21.63
N ARG A 238 3.57 23.21 -20.65
CA ARG A 238 3.66 24.17 -19.53
C ARG A 238 4.87 23.86 -18.65
N ALA A 239 5.04 22.59 -18.29
CA ALA A 239 6.16 22.09 -17.50
C ALA A 239 7.52 22.41 -18.15
N GLU A 240 7.68 22.21 -19.46
CA GLU A 240 8.92 22.60 -20.17
C GLU A 240 9.17 24.11 -20.11
N ARG A 241 8.15 24.94 -20.43
CA ARG A 241 8.30 26.40 -20.46
C ARG A 241 8.62 27.00 -19.09
N GLN A 242 7.97 26.52 -18.04
CA GLN A 242 8.11 27.08 -16.70
C GLN A 242 9.23 26.43 -15.91
N GLY A 243 9.41 25.11 -16.07
CA GLY A 243 10.33 24.30 -15.29
C GLY A 243 11.71 24.13 -15.91
N GLY A 244 11.90 24.49 -17.19
CA GLY A 244 13.16 24.36 -17.92
C GLY A 244 13.60 22.90 -18.11
N VAL A 245 12.63 21.99 -18.26
CA VAL A 245 12.85 20.55 -18.37
C VAL A 245 12.72 20.06 -19.82
N THR A 246 13.16 18.84 -20.08
CA THR A 246 13.04 18.19 -21.40
C THR A 246 12.06 17.04 -21.33
N ILE A 247 11.00 17.11 -22.13
CA ILE A 247 9.96 16.07 -22.25
C ILE A 247 9.87 15.62 -23.71
N SER A 248 9.79 14.31 -23.95
CA SER A 248 9.66 13.77 -25.30
C SER A 248 8.19 13.71 -25.71
N PHE A 249 7.83 14.40 -26.78
CA PHE A 249 6.47 14.34 -27.34
C PHE A 249 6.37 13.16 -28.31
N ASP A 250 5.34 12.34 -28.14
CA ASP A 250 5.09 11.23 -29.05
C ASP A 250 4.76 11.77 -30.45
N GLU A 251 5.38 11.20 -31.49
CA GLU A 251 5.07 11.58 -32.87
C GLU A 251 3.60 11.28 -33.14
N GLN A 252 2.85 12.30 -33.59
CA GLN A 252 1.47 12.11 -34.01
C GLN A 252 1.47 11.10 -35.15
N SER A 253 0.99 9.88 -34.87
CA SER A 253 0.64 8.93 -35.91
C SER A 253 -0.46 9.57 -36.73
N SER A 254 -0.08 10.18 -37.84
CA SER A 254 -0.98 10.81 -38.78
C SER A 254 -1.79 9.70 -39.44
N GLY A 255 -2.97 9.42 -38.90
CA GLY A 255 -4.00 8.58 -39.49
C GLY A 255 -4.96 9.41 -40.33
#